data_AF-A0A2S5DDB2-F1
#
_entry.id   AF-A0A2S5DDB2-F1
#
_cell.length_a   1.000
_cell.length_b   1.000
_cell.length_c   1.000
_cell.angle_alpha   90.00
_cell.angle_beta   90.00
_cell.angle_gamma   90.00
#
_symmetry.space_group_name_H-M   'P 1'
#
loop_
_entity.id
_entity.type
_entity.pdbx_description
1 polymer ?
#
loop_
_entity_poly.entity_id
_entity_poly.type
_entity_poly.pdbx_seq_one_letter_code
_entity_poly.pdbx_strand_id
1 'polypeptide(L)'
;MEAFMKKRLLLLASMGAWCLAGCAGIDRDSAKALGNAGFTAAQAVQQQSDAASKTLSSLPEWWGVRDALVCANIKAPDIMKACLDNVRKQATQAQPDTALGQDQNRLVELMAKRAKAAGALRDAYQSFVNLASYDAGAEAESALKAAFGAINDFSAAASAISPAGAALPAIASGFASKASTIGGFLAAERQQRLMLDASQDLHRATDAFIAALSVERDKAASESLLATLRTEQDTVYSAFVQSGLISPKDALTPLLHEIAPGAQIVSLPPGANLDAINTASVISLHERSKRQQKAVVAAYDAALAALKALSAQHARLEAREPLDLATILGEARNVKAILADLQGK
;
A
#
# COMPACT_ATOMS: atom_id res chain seq x y z
N MET A 1 36.60 -35.07 -43.93
CA MET A 1 37.69 -34.72 -42.99
C MET A 1 37.71 -33.21 -42.68
N GLU A 2 36.57 -32.51 -42.75
CA GLU A 2 36.46 -31.05 -42.47
C GLU A 2 35.60 -30.72 -41.24
N ALA A 3 34.91 -31.70 -40.66
CA ALA A 3 34.06 -31.50 -39.48
C ALA A 3 34.83 -31.53 -38.15
N PHE A 4 36.11 -31.91 -38.16
CA PHE A 4 36.90 -32.12 -36.92
C PHE A 4 37.81 -30.93 -36.55
N MET A 5 38.06 -29.97 -37.46
CA MET A 5 38.88 -28.79 -37.17
C MET A 5 38.12 -27.58 -36.62
N LYS A 6 36.81 -27.45 -36.88
CA LYS A 6 36.00 -26.31 -36.37
C LYS A 6 35.73 -26.37 -34.86
N LYS A 7 35.83 -27.54 -34.23
CA LYS A 7 35.58 -27.70 -32.78
C LYS A 7 36.78 -27.32 -31.88
N ARG A 8 38.00 -27.25 -32.41
CA ARG A 8 39.19 -26.86 -31.63
C ARG A 8 39.51 -25.37 -31.67
N LEU A 9 39.00 -24.63 -32.67
CA LEU A 9 39.15 -23.17 -32.72
C LEU A 9 38.14 -22.42 -31.82
N LEU A 10 37.04 -23.08 -31.44
CA LEU A 10 36.00 -22.51 -30.55
C LEU A 10 36.26 -22.72 -29.05
N LEU A 11 37.29 -23.50 -28.70
CA LEU A 11 37.68 -23.79 -27.31
C LEU A 11 38.89 -22.97 -26.81
N LEU A 12 39.49 -22.14 -27.66
CA LEU A 12 40.60 -21.25 -27.32
C LEU A 12 40.23 -19.75 -27.34
N ALA A 13 38.99 -19.41 -27.69
CA ALA A 13 38.45 -18.06 -27.61
C ALA A 13 37.59 -17.83 -26.33
N SER A 14 37.48 -18.83 -25.45
CA SER A 14 36.65 -18.80 -24.23
C SER A 14 37.45 -18.64 -22.94
N MET A 15 38.68 -18.14 -23.00
CA MET A 15 39.59 -18.06 -21.84
C MET A 15 40.31 -16.71 -21.70
N GLY A 16 39.73 -15.64 -22.28
CA GLY A 16 40.34 -14.31 -22.31
C GLY A 16 39.45 -13.16 -21.84
N ALA A 17 38.38 -13.41 -21.07
CA ALA A 17 37.48 -12.36 -20.58
C ALA A 17 37.09 -12.52 -19.09
N TRP A 18 37.89 -13.26 -18.30
CA TRP A 18 37.63 -13.55 -16.88
C TRP A 18 38.72 -12.99 -15.96
N CYS A 19 39.37 -11.88 -16.35
CA CYS A 19 40.37 -11.18 -15.53
C CYS A 19 40.14 -9.66 -15.45
N LEU A 20 38.88 -9.21 -15.33
CA LEU A 20 38.54 -7.83 -14.94
C LEU A 20 37.48 -7.76 -13.81
N ALA A 21 37.24 -8.85 -13.08
CA ALA A 21 36.33 -8.87 -11.93
C ALA A 21 36.95 -8.29 -10.63
N GLY A 22 38.12 -7.64 -10.72
CA GLY A 22 38.73 -6.89 -9.64
C GLY A 22 38.69 -5.40 -9.96
N CYS A 23 38.04 -4.60 -9.10
CA CYS A 23 37.85 -3.14 -9.17
C CYS A 23 36.58 -2.59 -9.86
N ALA A 24 35.48 -3.35 -9.94
CA ALA A 24 34.17 -2.79 -10.30
C ALA A 24 33.30 -2.60 -9.04
N GLY A 25 33.23 -1.36 -8.52
CA GLY A 25 32.22 -1.01 -7.52
C GLY A 25 30.82 -0.88 -8.14
N ILE A 26 29.81 -0.62 -7.31
CA ILE A 26 28.43 -0.46 -7.79
C ILE A 26 28.36 0.68 -8.80
N ASP A 27 27.74 0.41 -9.95
CA ASP A 27 27.43 1.40 -10.98
C ASP A 27 26.37 2.39 -10.45
N ARG A 28 26.65 3.69 -10.62
CA ARG A 28 25.78 4.77 -10.11
C ARG A 28 24.43 4.76 -10.79
N ASP A 29 24.36 4.44 -12.08
CA ASP A 29 23.11 4.46 -12.83
C ASP A 29 22.20 3.30 -12.41
N SER A 30 22.79 2.12 -12.16
CA SER A 30 22.10 0.97 -11.57
C SER A 30 21.55 1.29 -10.17
N ALA A 31 22.34 1.96 -9.32
CA ALA A 31 21.89 2.41 -8.00
C ALA A 31 20.73 3.43 -8.10
N LYS A 32 20.81 4.42 -8.99
CA LYS A 32 19.71 5.38 -9.24
C LYS A 32 18.46 4.69 -9.76
N ALA A 33 18.61 3.76 -10.69
CA ALA A 33 17.49 3.05 -11.29
C ALA A 33 16.76 2.20 -10.24
N LEU A 34 17.50 1.47 -9.40
CA LEU A 34 16.93 0.74 -8.26
C LEU A 34 16.28 1.69 -7.26
N GLY A 35 16.94 2.81 -6.93
CA GLY A 35 16.41 3.82 -6.02
C GLY A 35 15.08 4.41 -6.50
N ASN A 36 14.95 4.73 -7.79
CA ASN A 36 13.71 5.22 -8.38
C ASN A 36 12.60 4.15 -8.40
N ALA A 37 12.95 2.89 -8.66
CA ALA A 37 12.00 1.78 -8.59
C ALA A 37 11.50 1.59 -7.15
N GLY A 38 12.40 1.66 -6.16
CA GLY A 38 12.07 1.59 -4.74
C GLY A 38 11.21 2.74 -4.26
N PHE A 39 11.54 3.98 -4.66
CA PHE A 39 10.69 5.15 -4.43
C PHE A 39 9.27 4.93 -4.96
N THR A 40 9.14 4.42 -6.18
CA THR A 40 7.84 4.19 -6.82
C THR A 40 7.03 3.10 -6.11
N ALA A 41 7.67 1.99 -5.71
CA ALA A 41 7.04 0.93 -4.96
C ALA A 41 6.57 1.42 -3.58
N ALA A 42 7.45 2.08 -2.83
CA ALA A 42 7.12 2.63 -1.51
C ALA A 42 6.01 3.70 -1.58
N GLN A 43 6.02 4.56 -2.60
CA GLN A 43 4.93 5.51 -2.86
C GLN A 43 3.59 4.81 -3.11
N ALA A 44 3.56 3.72 -3.87
CA ALA A 44 2.34 2.98 -4.13
C ALA A 44 1.76 2.38 -2.83
N VAL A 45 2.62 1.83 -1.97
CA VAL A 45 2.22 1.32 -0.64
C VAL A 45 1.70 2.45 0.25
N GLN A 46 2.35 3.60 0.23
CA GLN A 46 1.92 4.78 0.99
C GLN A 46 0.52 5.24 0.55
N GLN A 47 0.28 5.40 -0.76
CA GLN A 47 -1.01 5.83 -1.30
C GLN A 47 -2.15 4.88 -0.93
N GLN A 48 -1.89 3.56 -0.99
CA GLN A 48 -2.83 2.55 -0.53
C GLN A 48 -3.15 2.72 0.96
N SER A 49 -2.12 2.89 1.80
CA SER A 49 -2.26 3.01 3.26
C SER A 49 -3.00 4.28 3.66
N ASP A 50 -2.71 5.41 3.00
CA ASP A 50 -3.39 6.69 3.22
C ASP A 50 -4.89 6.60 2.88
N ALA A 51 -5.24 5.93 1.77
CA ALA A 51 -6.63 5.73 1.39
C ALA A 51 -7.39 4.89 2.44
N ALA A 52 -6.76 3.83 2.96
CA ALA A 52 -7.33 3.01 4.02
C ALA A 52 -7.50 3.79 5.34
N SER A 53 -6.46 4.53 5.76
CA SER A 53 -6.47 5.32 6.99
C SER A 53 -7.55 6.40 7.00
N LYS A 54 -7.70 7.15 5.90
CA LYS A 54 -8.77 8.17 5.76
C LYS A 54 -10.16 7.56 5.89
N THR A 55 -10.37 6.43 5.23
CA THR A 55 -11.64 5.69 5.28
C THR A 55 -11.95 5.25 6.71
N LEU A 56 -10.98 4.69 7.42
CA LEU A 56 -11.13 4.26 8.83
C LEU A 56 -11.48 5.41 9.78
N SER A 57 -10.83 6.56 9.61
CA SER A 57 -11.11 7.74 10.44
C SER A 57 -12.53 8.30 10.25
N SER A 58 -13.17 8.01 9.11
CA SER A 58 -14.52 8.50 8.78
C SER A 58 -15.64 7.54 9.22
N LEU A 59 -15.30 6.32 9.65
CA LEU A 59 -16.29 5.30 10.03
C LEU A 59 -17.28 5.73 11.13
N PRO A 60 -16.89 6.43 12.21
CA PRO A 60 -17.84 6.82 13.25
C PRO A 60 -18.93 7.75 12.71
N GLU A 61 -18.55 8.68 11.82
CA GLU A 61 -19.49 9.55 11.14
C GLU A 61 -20.45 8.73 10.27
N TRP A 62 -19.91 7.77 9.51
CA TRP A 62 -20.69 6.89 8.65
C TRP A 62 -21.72 6.08 9.43
N TRP A 63 -21.33 5.45 10.53
CA TRP A 63 -22.26 4.70 11.38
C TRP A 63 -23.35 5.60 11.97
N GLY A 64 -23.01 6.77 12.50
CA GLY A 64 -23.98 7.72 13.04
C GLY A 64 -24.99 8.19 11.98
N VAL A 65 -24.51 8.50 10.78
CA VAL A 65 -25.37 8.90 9.65
C VAL A 65 -26.25 7.73 9.19
N ARG A 66 -25.68 6.54 8.99
CA ARG A 66 -26.42 5.32 8.62
C ARG A 66 -27.54 5.06 9.61
N ASP A 67 -27.24 5.05 10.90
CA ASP A 67 -28.20 4.70 11.94
C ASP A 67 -29.33 5.75 12.00
N ALA A 68 -29.01 7.04 11.83
CA ALA A 68 -30.02 8.09 11.74
C ALA A 68 -30.95 7.92 10.52
N LEU A 69 -30.39 7.56 9.35
CA LEU A 69 -31.17 7.31 8.13
C LEU A 69 -32.03 6.05 8.24
N VAL A 70 -31.54 5.01 8.89
CA VAL A 70 -32.32 3.81 9.20
C VAL A 70 -33.48 4.16 10.15
N CYS A 71 -33.23 4.95 11.20
CA CYS A 71 -34.29 5.43 12.10
C CYS A 71 -35.37 6.23 11.35
N ALA A 72 -34.97 7.05 10.36
CA ALA A 72 -35.89 7.88 9.58
C ALA A 72 -36.91 7.07 8.76
N ASN A 73 -36.63 5.79 8.48
CA ASN A 73 -37.55 4.89 7.78
C ASN A 73 -38.63 4.26 8.69
N ILE A 74 -38.61 4.53 10.00
CA ILE A 74 -39.60 4.03 10.95
C ILE A 74 -40.91 4.82 10.79
N LYS A 75 -42.00 4.13 10.41
CA LYS A 75 -43.32 4.75 10.18
C LYS A 75 -43.98 5.32 11.44
N ALA A 76 -43.66 4.79 12.62
CA ALA A 76 -44.24 5.21 13.90
C ALA A 76 -43.47 6.42 14.47
N PRO A 77 -44.08 7.62 14.58
CA PRO A 77 -43.36 8.85 14.92
C PRO A 77 -42.64 8.82 16.27
N ASP A 78 -43.28 8.25 17.30
CA ASP A 78 -42.70 8.19 18.65
C ASP A 78 -41.51 7.23 18.72
N ILE A 79 -41.56 6.12 17.98
CA ILE A 79 -40.47 5.14 17.88
C ILE A 79 -39.31 5.74 17.07
N MET A 80 -39.61 6.41 15.96
CA MET A 80 -38.61 7.14 15.18
C MET A 80 -37.88 8.17 16.03
N LYS A 81 -38.62 8.97 16.80
CA LYS A 81 -38.04 9.98 17.70
C LYS A 81 -37.13 9.36 18.75
N ALA A 82 -37.58 8.30 19.42
CA ALA A 82 -36.76 7.59 20.41
C ALA A 82 -35.49 6.99 19.78
N CYS A 83 -35.58 6.46 18.57
CA CYS A 83 -34.45 5.95 17.79
C CYS A 83 -33.42 7.05 17.52
N LEU A 84 -33.86 8.19 16.96
CA LEU A 84 -33.00 9.33 16.65
C LEU A 84 -32.36 9.95 17.91
N ASP A 85 -33.09 10.03 19.02
CA ASP A 85 -32.56 10.53 20.29
C ASP A 85 -31.46 9.60 20.85
N ASN A 86 -31.60 8.28 20.67
CA ASN A 86 -30.57 7.31 21.05
C ASN A 86 -29.33 7.40 20.16
N VAL A 87 -29.50 7.49 18.83
CA VAL A 87 -28.38 7.69 17.89
C VAL A 87 -27.63 8.99 18.21
N ARG A 88 -28.36 10.08 18.48
CA ARG A 88 -27.74 11.37 18.86
C ARG A 88 -26.94 11.24 20.15
N LYS A 89 -27.49 10.59 21.18
CA LYS A 89 -26.77 10.34 22.44
C LYS A 89 -25.48 9.55 22.20
N GLN A 90 -25.56 8.46 21.42
CA GLN A 90 -24.39 7.64 21.06
C GLN A 90 -23.34 8.41 20.25
N ALA A 91 -23.75 9.26 19.32
CA ALA A 91 -22.83 10.09 18.54
C ALA A 91 -22.12 11.16 19.39
N THR A 92 -22.79 11.69 20.41
CA THR A 92 -22.21 12.70 21.33
C THR A 92 -21.40 12.12 22.48
N GLN A 93 -21.61 10.84 22.80
CA GLN A 93 -20.78 10.12 23.75
C GLN A 93 -19.63 9.53 22.94
N ALA A 94 -18.42 10.07 23.10
CA ALA A 94 -17.24 9.40 22.58
C ALA A 94 -17.31 7.92 23.04
N GLN A 95 -17.17 6.98 22.12
CA GLN A 95 -17.16 5.53 22.41
C GLN A 95 -15.74 4.94 22.56
N PRO A 96 -14.72 5.63 23.15
CA PRO A 96 -13.37 5.07 23.19
C PRO A 96 -13.25 3.86 24.12
N ASP A 97 -14.21 3.66 25.03
CA ASP A 97 -14.14 2.62 26.07
C ASP A 97 -14.88 1.32 25.73
N THR A 98 -15.54 1.24 24.56
CA THR A 98 -16.10 -0.03 24.09
C THR A 98 -15.00 -0.87 23.43
N ALA A 99 -15.07 -2.20 23.55
CA ALA A 99 -14.13 -3.10 22.87
C ALA A 99 -14.04 -2.83 21.35
N LEU A 100 -15.19 -2.51 20.73
CA LEU A 100 -15.26 -2.14 19.31
C LEU A 100 -14.52 -0.83 19.01
N GLY A 101 -14.69 0.21 19.85
CA GLY A 101 -13.98 1.49 19.69
C GLY A 101 -12.47 1.37 19.91
N GLN A 102 -12.04 0.51 20.84
CA GLN A 102 -10.62 0.21 21.07
C GLN A 102 -9.99 -0.52 19.88
N ASP A 103 -10.67 -1.52 19.32
CA ASP A 103 -10.19 -2.25 18.15
C ASP A 103 -10.12 -1.33 16.92
N GLN A 104 -11.12 -0.46 16.73
CA GLN A 104 -11.09 0.56 15.67
C GLN A 104 -9.90 1.50 15.81
N ASN A 105 -9.66 2.05 17.00
CA ASN A 105 -8.54 2.97 17.24
C ASN A 105 -7.19 2.30 16.97
N ARG A 106 -7.01 1.05 17.40
CA ARG A 106 -5.80 0.27 17.12
C ARG A 106 -5.56 0.10 15.63
N LEU A 107 -6.62 -0.11 14.86
CA LEU A 107 -6.53 -0.28 13.41
C LEU A 107 -6.26 1.03 12.67
N VAL A 108 -6.87 2.14 13.09
CA VAL A 108 -6.54 3.49 12.60
C VAL A 108 -5.06 3.78 12.84
N GLU A 109 -4.58 3.52 14.05
CA GLU A 109 -3.18 3.71 14.43
C GLU A 109 -2.24 2.83 13.60
N LEU A 110 -2.58 1.55 13.41
CA LEU A 110 -1.83 0.63 12.57
C LEU A 110 -1.67 1.16 11.14
N MET A 111 -2.76 1.59 10.50
CA MET A 111 -2.73 2.11 9.13
C MET A 111 -1.95 3.41 9.02
N ALA A 112 -2.06 4.30 10.03
CA ALA A 112 -1.28 5.52 10.08
C ALA A 112 0.22 5.22 10.19
N LYS A 113 0.61 4.24 11.03
CA LYS A 113 2.01 3.78 11.15
C LYS A 113 2.51 3.13 9.88
N ARG A 114 1.68 2.32 9.20
CA ARG A 114 1.99 1.74 7.89
C ARG A 114 2.26 2.81 6.84
N ALA A 115 1.39 3.81 6.75
CA ALA A 115 1.56 4.94 5.82
C ALA A 115 2.85 5.74 6.12
N LYS A 116 3.12 5.99 7.41
CA LYS A 116 4.37 6.65 7.87
C LYS A 116 5.61 5.82 7.51
N ALA A 117 5.59 4.50 7.73
CA ALA A 117 6.69 3.60 7.37
C ALA A 117 6.95 3.60 5.86
N ALA A 118 5.89 3.48 5.05
CA ALA A 118 6.00 3.56 3.59
C ALA A 118 6.54 4.91 3.10
N GLY A 119 6.08 6.01 3.69
CA GLY A 119 6.58 7.36 3.39
C GLY A 119 8.05 7.55 3.76
N ALA A 120 8.47 7.07 4.93
CA ALA A 120 9.86 7.14 5.35
C ALA A 120 10.78 6.26 4.49
N LEU A 121 10.32 5.07 4.10
CA LEU A 121 11.05 4.19 3.17
C LEU A 121 11.19 4.85 1.78
N ARG A 122 10.12 5.47 1.28
CA ARG A 122 10.15 6.26 0.04
C ARG A 122 11.20 7.38 0.11
N ASP A 123 11.24 8.12 1.21
CA ASP A 123 12.19 9.22 1.40
C ASP A 123 13.65 8.72 1.54
N ALA A 124 13.85 7.54 2.13
CA ALA A 124 15.14 6.86 2.15
C ALA A 124 15.60 6.45 0.73
N TYR A 125 14.69 5.93 -0.10
CA TYR A 125 14.98 5.65 -1.51
C TYR A 125 15.33 6.90 -2.30
N GLN A 126 14.61 8.02 -2.10
CA GLN A 126 14.97 9.29 -2.72
C GLN A 126 16.36 9.76 -2.29
N SER A 127 16.68 9.62 -1.01
CA SER A 127 18.01 10.00 -0.48
C SER A 127 19.12 9.09 -1.02
N PHE A 128 18.81 7.82 -1.31
CA PHE A 128 19.73 6.92 -2.00
C PHE A 128 19.96 7.31 -3.46
N VAL A 129 18.93 7.75 -4.18
CA VAL A 129 19.09 8.33 -5.54
C VAL A 129 19.97 9.57 -5.50
N ASN A 130 19.77 10.42 -4.49
CA ASN A 130 20.60 11.61 -4.27
C ASN A 130 22.05 11.20 -4.00
N LEU A 131 22.29 10.20 -3.14
CA LEU A 131 23.63 9.64 -2.88
C LEU A 131 24.26 9.07 -4.16
N ALA A 132 23.51 8.38 -5.01
CA ALA A 132 24.05 7.87 -6.27
C ALA A 132 24.33 8.99 -7.30
N SER A 133 23.71 10.16 -7.12
CA SER A 133 23.85 11.32 -8.01
C SER A 133 24.97 12.26 -7.58
N TYR A 134 25.07 12.54 -6.29
CA TYR A 134 26.02 13.47 -5.67
C TYR A 134 26.34 13.04 -4.23
N ASP A 135 27.28 13.72 -3.57
CA ASP A 135 27.64 13.42 -2.18
C ASP A 135 26.53 13.87 -1.20
N ALA A 136 25.55 12.98 -0.98
CA ALA A 136 24.38 13.17 -0.10
C ALA A 136 24.40 12.22 1.11
N GLY A 137 25.60 11.93 1.64
CA GLY A 137 25.79 10.92 2.69
C GLY A 137 24.99 11.21 3.96
N ALA A 138 24.98 12.45 4.44
CA ALA A 138 24.30 12.82 5.68
C ALA A 138 22.77 12.73 5.56
N GLU A 139 22.23 13.12 4.41
CA GLU A 139 20.81 13.02 4.07
C GLU A 139 20.37 11.56 4.01
N ALA A 140 21.16 10.71 3.33
CA ALA A 140 20.91 9.28 3.29
C ALA A 140 20.93 8.64 4.69
N GLU A 141 21.86 9.04 5.55
CA GLU A 141 21.93 8.54 6.94
C GLU A 141 20.69 8.93 7.75
N SER A 142 20.28 10.19 7.67
CA SER A 142 19.09 10.66 8.37
C SER A 142 17.82 9.97 7.87
N ALA A 143 17.67 9.82 6.55
CA ALA A 143 16.50 9.20 5.96
C ALA A 143 16.41 7.70 6.27
N LEU A 144 17.54 6.98 6.26
CA LEU A 144 17.60 5.58 6.68
C LEU A 144 17.22 5.43 8.16
N LYS A 145 17.78 6.25 9.07
CA LYS A 145 17.39 6.22 10.48
C LYS A 145 15.90 6.46 10.69
N ALA A 146 15.32 7.41 9.97
CA ALA A 146 13.89 7.69 10.00
C ALA A 146 13.05 6.51 9.48
N ALA A 147 13.46 5.88 8.38
CA ALA A 147 12.80 4.70 7.82
C ALA A 147 12.82 3.53 8.80
N PHE A 148 13.97 3.21 9.39
CA PHE A 148 14.10 2.15 10.39
C PHE A 148 13.21 2.41 11.62
N GLY A 149 13.20 3.64 12.13
CA GLY A 149 12.32 4.02 13.24
C GLY A 149 10.84 3.84 12.92
N ALA A 150 10.39 4.33 11.75
CA ALA A 150 9.00 4.21 11.34
C ALA A 150 8.57 2.76 11.05
N ILE A 151 9.46 1.95 10.49
CA ILE A 151 9.22 0.51 10.26
C ILE A 151 9.14 -0.22 11.60
N ASN A 152 9.99 0.08 12.58
CA ASN A 152 9.89 -0.50 13.93
C ASN A 152 8.56 -0.14 14.61
N ASP A 153 8.12 1.12 14.52
CA ASP A 153 6.82 1.56 15.06
C ASP A 153 5.67 0.76 14.44
N PHE A 154 5.70 0.58 13.11
CA PHE A 154 4.70 -0.20 12.39
C PHE A 154 4.76 -1.69 12.73
N SER A 155 5.95 -2.30 12.74
CA SER A 155 6.16 -3.70 13.14
C SER A 155 5.60 -3.97 14.53
N ALA A 156 5.85 -3.08 15.50
CA ALA A 156 5.30 -3.21 16.85
C ALA A 156 3.76 -3.17 16.85
N ALA A 157 3.15 -2.27 16.08
CA ALA A 157 1.70 -2.19 15.94
C ALA A 157 1.11 -3.43 15.26
N ALA A 158 1.75 -3.93 14.19
CA ALA A 158 1.35 -5.15 13.49
C ALA A 158 1.45 -6.39 14.40
N SER A 159 2.53 -6.51 15.19
CA SER A 159 2.67 -7.56 16.19
C SER A 159 1.62 -7.46 17.30
N ALA A 160 1.25 -6.25 17.74
CA ALA A 160 0.25 -6.04 18.79
C ALA A 160 -1.16 -6.50 18.38
N ILE A 161 -1.48 -6.47 17.09
CA ILE A 161 -2.73 -7.03 16.57
C ILE A 161 -2.61 -8.52 16.19
N SER A 162 -1.43 -9.14 16.28
CA SER A 162 -1.24 -10.56 15.95
C SER A 162 -1.64 -11.49 17.11
N PRO A 163 -2.51 -12.50 16.89
CA PRO A 163 -2.98 -13.39 17.95
C PRO A 163 -1.90 -14.35 18.48
N ALA A 164 -0.79 -14.53 17.75
CA ALA A 164 0.30 -15.44 18.11
C ALA A 164 1.48 -14.75 18.85
N GLY A 165 1.41 -13.45 19.11
CA GLY A 165 2.51 -12.72 19.74
C GLY A 165 3.80 -12.75 18.90
N ALA A 166 3.67 -12.81 17.56
CA ALA A 166 4.80 -12.80 16.63
C ALA A 166 5.54 -11.46 16.72
N ALA A 167 6.42 -11.34 17.71
CA ALA A 167 7.27 -10.18 17.90
C ALA A 167 8.29 -10.15 16.76
N LEU A 168 8.20 -9.12 15.92
CA LEU A 168 9.22 -8.86 14.93
C LEU A 168 10.43 -8.21 15.61
N PRO A 169 11.66 -8.68 15.33
CA PRO A 169 12.85 -8.06 15.90
C PRO A 169 12.98 -6.62 15.41
N ALA A 170 13.36 -5.71 16.31
CA ALA A 170 13.66 -4.34 15.94
C ALA A 170 14.90 -4.30 15.03
N ILE A 171 14.84 -3.45 14.00
CA ILE A 171 15.96 -3.19 13.10
C ILE A 171 16.67 -1.90 13.47
N ALA A 172 17.97 -1.80 13.16
CA ALA A 172 18.74 -0.57 13.27
C ALA A 172 19.64 -0.38 12.05
N SER A 173 19.75 0.87 11.58
CA SER A 173 20.63 1.24 10.47
C SER A 173 22.08 1.13 10.91
N GLY A 174 22.90 0.48 10.09
CA GLY A 174 24.36 0.41 10.25
C GLY A 174 25.08 1.48 9.45
N PHE A 175 24.39 2.15 8.53
CA PHE A 175 24.94 3.17 7.67
C PHE A 175 25.42 4.39 8.45
N ALA A 176 26.65 4.80 8.19
CA ALA A 176 27.27 6.00 8.73
C ALA A 176 27.98 6.77 7.60
N SER A 177 27.53 7.98 7.32
CA SER A 177 28.13 8.86 6.31
C SER A 177 29.57 9.28 6.65
N LYS A 178 29.89 9.22 7.95
CA LYS A 178 31.21 9.49 8.53
C LYS A 178 32.00 8.20 8.74
N ALA A 179 32.26 7.45 7.67
CA ALA A 179 33.38 6.52 7.71
C ALA A 179 34.66 7.33 7.97
N SER A 180 35.39 6.98 9.02
CA SER A 180 36.56 7.70 9.52
C SER A 180 37.59 7.98 8.43
N THR A 181 38.24 9.12 8.55
CA THR A 181 39.36 9.63 7.75
C THR A 181 40.57 8.67 7.80
N ILE A 182 40.45 7.48 7.24
CA ILE A 182 41.59 6.56 7.03
C ILE A 182 42.20 6.97 5.69
N GLY A 183 43.41 7.52 5.75
CA GLY A 183 44.07 8.22 4.64
C GLY A 183 44.15 7.42 3.34
N GLY A 184 44.07 8.16 2.22
CA GLY A 184 44.46 7.68 0.89
C GLY A 184 43.35 7.18 -0.04
N PHE A 185 42.07 7.13 0.39
CA PHE A 185 40.99 6.67 -0.48
C PHE A 185 40.60 7.70 -1.56
N LEU A 186 40.48 7.24 -2.81
CA LEU A 186 39.90 8.00 -3.92
C LEU A 186 38.40 8.25 -3.63
N ALA A 187 37.91 9.47 -3.86
CA ALA A 187 36.52 9.85 -3.60
C ALA A 187 35.49 8.93 -4.27
N ALA A 188 35.83 8.35 -5.44
CA ALA A 188 35.00 7.40 -6.16
C ALA A 188 34.78 6.08 -5.40
N GLU A 189 35.84 5.52 -4.78
CA GLU A 189 35.74 4.28 -4.01
C GLU A 189 34.96 4.48 -2.71
N ARG A 190 35.14 5.65 -2.07
CA ARG A 190 34.33 6.03 -0.91
C ARG A 190 32.85 6.09 -1.28
N GLN A 191 32.50 6.73 -2.39
CA GLN A 191 31.11 6.82 -2.83
C GLN A 191 30.51 5.45 -3.12
N GLN A 192 31.27 4.56 -3.78
CA GLN A 192 30.81 3.20 -4.07
C GLN A 192 30.54 2.38 -2.81
N ARG A 193 31.38 2.51 -1.77
CA ARG A 193 31.12 1.89 -0.47
C ARG A 193 29.89 2.46 0.20
N LEU A 194 29.74 3.78 0.24
CA LEU A 194 28.54 4.41 0.80
C LEU A 194 27.28 3.96 0.07
N MET A 195 27.30 3.83 -1.26
CA MET A 195 26.15 3.31 -2.00
C MET A 195 25.86 1.83 -1.67
N LEU A 196 26.88 1.00 -1.53
CA LEU A 196 26.69 -0.41 -1.14
C LEU A 196 26.11 -0.53 0.27
N ASP A 197 26.67 0.19 1.24
CA ASP A 197 26.20 0.18 2.63
C ASP A 197 24.76 0.72 2.72
N ALA A 198 24.44 1.79 2.00
CA ALA A 198 23.08 2.32 1.92
C ALA A 198 22.10 1.35 1.24
N SER A 199 22.53 0.64 0.20
CA SER A 199 21.73 -0.41 -0.45
C SER A 199 21.42 -1.53 0.53
N GLN A 200 22.41 -2.01 1.30
CA GLN A 200 22.22 -3.05 2.29
C GLN A 200 21.27 -2.62 3.41
N ASP A 201 21.34 -1.37 3.86
CA ASP A 201 20.39 -0.83 4.83
C ASP A 201 18.98 -0.70 4.26
N LEU A 202 18.83 -0.27 3.01
CA LEU A 202 17.53 -0.24 2.31
C LEU A 202 16.95 -1.64 2.11
N HIS A 203 17.79 -2.62 1.79
CA HIS A 203 17.41 -4.03 1.68
C HIS A 203 16.85 -4.53 3.01
N ARG A 204 17.59 -4.32 4.11
CA ARG A 204 17.15 -4.71 5.47
C ARG A 204 15.86 -4.00 5.88
N ALA A 205 15.73 -2.70 5.60
CA ALA A 205 14.49 -1.95 5.86
C ALA A 205 13.32 -2.53 5.06
N THR A 206 13.53 -2.83 3.78
CA THR A 206 12.51 -3.39 2.90
C THR A 206 12.06 -4.77 3.38
N ASP A 207 12.98 -5.65 3.77
CA ASP A 207 12.65 -6.98 4.31
C ASP A 207 11.87 -6.91 5.61
N ALA A 208 12.26 -6.01 6.52
CA ALA A 208 11.52 -5.80 7.77
C ALA A 208 10.11 -5.25 7.51
N PHE A 209 9.97 -4.35 6.54
CA PHE A 209 8.66 -3.82 6.15
C PHE A 209 7.79 -4.90 5.50
N ILE A 210 8.36 -5.76 4.65
CA ILE A 210 7.69 -6.95 4.09
C ILE A 210 7.24 -7.89 5.22
N ALA A 211 8.09 -8.15 6.21
CA ALA A 211 7.74 -9.01 7.34
C ALA A 211 6.56 -8.44 8.14
N ALA A 212 6.59 -7.14 8.45
CA ALA A 212 5.49 -6.46 9.12
C ALA A 212 4.18 -6.48 8.34
N LEU A 213 4.24 -6.22 7.03
CA LEU A 213 3.09 -6.36 6.13
C LEU A 213 2.61 -7.81 6.02
N SER A 214 3.49 -8.80 6.13
CA SER A 214 3.08 -10.20 6.09
C SER A 214 2.37 -10.60 7.40
N VAL A 215 2.85 -10.13 8.55
CA VAL A 215 2.15 -10.30 9.84
C VAL A 215 0.79 -9.63 9.84
N GLU A 216 0.68 -8.41 9.28
CA GLU A 216 -0.61 -7.75 9.07
C GLU A 216 -1.53 -8.57 8.16
N ARG A 217 -1.00 -9.09 7.04
CA ARG A 217 -1.75 -9.84 6.01
C ARG A 217 -2.27 -11.19 6.50
N ASP A 218 -1.42 -11.98 7.16
CA ASP A 218 -1.75 -13.35 7.57
C ASP A 218 -2.93 -13.40 8.56
N LYS A 219 -3.38 -12.24 9.06
CA LYS A 219 -4.58 -12.13 9.86
C LYS A 219 -5.77 -11.71 9.01
N ALA A 220 -6.81 -12.54 9.05
CA ALA A 220 -8.16 -12.23 8.56
C ALA A 220 -8.71 -10.90 9.10
N ALA A 221 -8.21 -10.36 10.21
CA ALA A 221 -8.65 -9.07 10.74
C ALA A 221 -8.33 -7.88 9.80
N SER A 222 -7.21 -7.90 9.10
CA SER A 222 -6.81 -6.79 8.21
C SER A 222 -7.57 -6.84 6.89
N GLU A 223 -7.69 -8.03 6.29
CA GLU A 223 -8.54 -8.25 5.11
C GLU A 223 -10.02 -8.06 5.45
N SER A 224 -10.51 -8.62 6.56
CA SER A 224 -11.88 -8.44 7.04
C SER A 224 -12.16 -6.99 7.37
N LEU A 225 -11.20 -6.24 7.92
CA LEU A 225 -11.39 -4.82 8.19
C LEU A 225 -11.42 -4.01 6.90
N LEU A 226 -10.48 -4.23 5.98
CA LEU A 226 -10.48 -3.59 4.66
C LEU A 226 -11.77 -3.90 3.90
N ALA A 227 -12.31 -5.11 4.05
CA ALA A 227 -13.61 -5.50 3.54
C ALA A 227 -14.77 -4.80 4.28
N THR A 228 -14.72 -4.77 5.62
CA THR A 228 -15.75 -4.16 6.49
C THR A 228 -15.86 -2.67 6.24
N LEU A 229 -14.75 -1.96 6.08
CA LEU A 229 -14.73 -0.54 5.72
C LEU A 229 -15.53 -0.24 4.46
N ARG A 230 -15.38 -1.10 3.44
CA ARG A 230 -16.11 -0.94 2.17
C ARG A 230 -17.57 -1.35 2.32
N THR A 231 -17.85 -2.44 3.02
CA THR A 231 -19.23 -2.83 3.38
C THR A 231 -19.95 -1.68 4.08
N GLU A 232 -19.30 -1.00 5.01
CA GLU A 232 -19.89 0.11 5.75
C GLU A 232 -20.13 1.33 4.88
N GLN A 233 -19.19 1.68 4.01
CA GLN A 233 -19.39 2.74 3.01
C GLN A 233 -20.65 2.51 2.17
N ASP A 234 -20.82 1.28 1.67
CA ASP A 234 -21.97 0.93 0.83
C ASP A 234 -23.26 0.82 1.63
N THR A 235 -23.18 0.39 2.89
CA THR A 235 -24.35 0.35 3.78
C THR A 235 -24.87 1.76 4.05
N VAL A 236 -23.96 2.72 4.25
CA VAL A 236 -24.31 4.14 4.38
C VAL A 236 -24.89 4.69 3.08
N TYR A 237 -24.28 4.40 1.94
CA TYR A 237 -24.80 4.82 0.64
C TYR A 237 -26.18 4.23 0.34
N SER A 238 -26.39 2.94 0.68
CA SER A 238 -27.68 2.26 0.60
C SER A 238 -28.73 2.95 1.48
N ALA A 239 -28.36 3.33 2.71
CA ALA A 239 -29.24 4.11 3.60
C ALA A 239 -29.59 5.50 3.01
N PHE A 240 -28.67 6.17 2.32
CA PHE A 240 -28.97 7.40 1.59
C PHE A 240 -29.95 7.19 0.42
N VAL A 241 -29.82 6.10 -0.32
CA VAL A 241 -30.78 5.74 -1.39
C VAL A 241 -32.15 5.40 -0.79
N GLN A 242 -32.19 4.58 0.27
CA GLN A 242 -33.44 4.15 0.91
C GLN A 242 -34.19 5.30 1.59
N SER A 243 -33.48 6.29 2.13
CA SER A 243 -34.08 7.51 2.71
C SER A 243 -34.54 8.52 1.64
N GLY A 244 -34.26 8.27 0.36
CA GLY A 244 -34.62 9.18 -0.74
C GLY A 244 -33.73 10.42 -0.85
N LEU A 245 -32.63 10.49 -0.09
CA LEU A 245 -31.66 11.58 -0.16
C LEU A 245 -30.75 11.50 -1.40
N ILE A 246 -30.52 10.29 -1.92
CA ILE A 246 -29.82 10.03 -3.18
C ILE A 246 -30.79 9.38 -4.16
N SER A 247 -30.75 9.80 -5.42
CA SER A 247 -31.57 9.16 -6.44
C SER A 247 -31.09 7.73 -6.68
N PRO A 248 -31.99 6.73 -6.76
CA PRO A 248 -31.64 5.37 -7.17
C PRO A 248 -30.89 5.32 -8.52
N LYS A 249 -31.07 6.35 -9.36
CA LYS A 249 -30.35 6.49 -10.63
C LYS A 249 -28.88 6.73 -10.45
N ASP A 250 -28.48 7.52 -9.47
CA ASP A 250 -27.07 7.80 -9.22
C ASP A 250 -26.35 6.51 -8.80
N ALA A 251 -27.05 5.63 -8.08
CA ALA A 251 -26.56 4.31 -7.71
C ALA A 251 -26.41 3.35 -8.91
N LEU A 252 -27.34 3.40 -9.88
CA LEU A 252 -27.37 2.51 -11.05
C LEU A 252 -26.59 3.05 -12.26
N THR A 253 -26.29 4.34 -12.31
CA THR A 253 -25.60 5.00 -13.44
C THR A 253 -24.25 4.35 -13.78
N PRO A 254 -23.39 3.98 -12.81
CA PRO A 254 -22.14 3.29 -13.11
C PRO A 254 -22.36 1.93 -13.78
N LEU A 255 -23.33 1.15 -13.28
CA LEU A 255 -23.67 -0.14 -13.88
C LEU A 255 -24.21 0.01 -15.30
N LEU A 256 -25.06 1.03 -15.54
CA LEU A 256 -25.60 1.28 -16.88
C LEU A 256 -24.50 1.68 -17.87
N HIS A 257 -23.54 2.52 -17.45
CA HIS A 257 -22.39 2.86 -18.29
C HIS A 257 -21.53 1.63 -18.64
N GLU A 258 -21.39 0.68 -17.72
CA GLU A 258 -20.64 -0.56 -17.93
C GLU A 258 -21.32 -1.47 -18.98
N ILE A 259 -22.65 -1.66 -18.87
CA ILE A 259 -23.38 -2.64 -19.68
C ILE A 259 -24.00 -2.08 -20.97
N ALA A 260 -24.27 -0.77 -21.01
CA ALA A 260 -24.89 -0.08 -22.13
C ALA A 260 -24.33 1.35 -22.27
N PRO A 261 -23.09 1.50 -22.75
CA PRO A 261 -22.47 2.81 -22.93
C PRO A 261 -23.35 3.75 -23.77
N GLY A 262 -23.62 4.95 -23.26
CA GLY A 262 -24.46 5.95 -23.92
C GLY A 262 -25.97 5.82 -23.65
N ALA A 263 -26.42 4.75 -22.98
CA ALA A 263 -27.78 4.67 -22.48
C ALA A 263 -27.96 5.63 -21.29
N GLN A 264 -29.14 6.26 -21.19
CA GLN A 264 -29.48 7.17 -20.10
C GLN A 264 -30.61 6.60 -19.26
N ILE A 265 -30.50 6.74 -17.94
CA ILE A 265 -31.62 6.42 -17.03
C ILE A 265 -32.66 7.53 -17.14
N VAL A 266 -33.89 7.19 -17.56
CA VAL A 266 -35.01 8.13 -17.69
C VAL A 266 -35.27 8.92 -16.41
N SER A 267 -35.50 10.25 -16.51
CA SER A 267 -35.58 11.23 -15.40
C SER A 267 -36.76 11.05 -14.42
N LEU A 268 -37.81 10.33 -14.79
CA LEU A 268 -38.84 9.83 -13.87
C LEU A 268 -39.21 8.39 -14.27
N PRO A 269 -38.79 7.35 -13.53
CA PRO A 269 -39.31 6.02 -13.76
C PRO A 269 -40.80 5.96 -13.39
N PRO A 270 -41.59 5.05 -14.00
CA PRO A 270 -42.96 4.83 -13.58
C PRO A 270 -43.04 4.53 -12.08
N GLY A 271 -43.98 5.16 -11.36
CA GLY A 271 -44.12 5.00 -9.91
C GLY A 271 -44.26 3.54 -9.46
N ALA A 272 -44.91 2.70 -10.28
CA ALA A 272 -45.05 1.27 -10.05
C ALA A 272 -43.73 0.49 -10.02
N ASN A 273 -42.65 1.05 -10.57
CA ASN A 273 -41.33 0.40 -10.64
C ASN A 273 -40.37 0.92 -9.57
N LEU A 274 -40.77 1.87 -8.71
CA LEU A 274 -39.87 2.48 -7.73
C LEU A 274 -39.28 1.47 -6.75
N ASP A 275 -40.08 0.53 -6.25
CA ASP A 275 -39.60 -0.53 -5.36
C ASP A 275 -38.60 -1.46 -6.04
N ALA A 276 -38.85 -1.81 -7.30
CA ALA A 276 -37.93 -2.62 -8.10
C ALA A 276 -36.61 -1.88 -8.36
N ILE A 277 -36.67 -0.57 -8.64
CA ILE A 277 -35.49 0.28 -8.88
C ILE A 277 -34.67 0.47 -7.60
N ASN A 278 -35.33 0.71 -6.46
CA ASN A 278 -34.67 0.78 -5.15
C ASN A 278 -33.96 -0.54 -4.83
N THR A 279 -34.65 -1.67 -5.02
CA THR A 279 -34.08 -3.01 -4.81
C THR A 279 -32.87 -3.25 -5.73
N ALA A 280 -33.00 -2.94 -7.02
CA ALA A 280 -31.91 -3.09 -7.99
C ALA A 280 -30.70 -2.20 -7.62
N SER A 281 -30.94 -0.99 -7.11
CA SER A 281 -29.89 -0.08 -6.65
C SER A 281 -29.11 -0.68 -5.48
N VAL A 282 -29.81 -1.22 -4.48
CA VAL A 282 -29.18 -1.89 -3.32
C VAL A 282 -28.36 -3.11 -3.77
N ILE A 283 -28.90 -3.94 -4.67
CA ILE A 283 -28.18 -5.10 -5.22
C ILE A 283 -26.92 -4.66 -5.97
N SER A 284 -27.04 -3.66 -6.85
CA SER A 284 -25.92 -3.12 -7.63
C SER A 284 -24.81 -2.60 -6.72
N LEU A 285 -25.17 -1.86 -5.66
CA LEU A 285 -24.21 -1.38 -4.66
C LEU A 285 -23.53 -2.53 -3.93
N HIS A 286 -24.28 -3.55 -3.52
CA HIS A 286 -23.73 -4.72 -2.83
C HIS A 286 -22.74 -5.53 -3.69
N GLU A 287 -23.06 -5.78 -4.97
CA GLU A 287 -22.14 -6.49 -5.87
C GLU A 287 -20.92 -5.64 -6.24
N ARG A 288 -21.09 -4.33 -6.40
CA ARG A 288 -19.97 -3.40 -6.55
C ARG A 288 -19.04 -3.46 -5.32
N SER A 289 -19.61 -3.51 -4.13
CA SER A 289 -18.86 -3.69 -2.87
C SER A 289 -17.95 -4.91 -2.94
N LYS A 290 -18.49 -6.08 -3.27
CA LYS A 290 -17.71 -7.33 -3.36
C LYS A 290 -16.56 -7.22 -4.35
N ARG A 291 -16.77 -6.58 -5.50
CA ARG A 291 -15.70 -6.35 -6.49
C ARG A 291 -14.62 -5.43 -5.94
N GLN A 292 -15.00 -4.34 -5.28
CA GLN A 292 -14.07 -3.39 -4.68
C GLN A 292 -13.30 -3.98 -3.49
N GLN A 293 -13.92 -4.83 -2.67
CA GLN A 293 -13.24 -5.56 -1.60
C GLN A 293 -12.12 -6.45 -2.16
N LYS A 294 -12.41 -7.23 -3.20
CA LYS A 294 -11.41 -8.06 -3.89
C LYS A 294 -10.27 -7.20 -4.46
N ALA A 295 -10.61 -6.05 -5.03
CA ALA A 295 -9.63 -5.10 -5.56
C ALA A 295 -8.71 -4.55 -4.46
N VAL A 296 -9.23 -4.20 -3.27
CA VAL A 296 -8.39 -3.75 -2.14
C VAL A 296 -7.38 -4.82 -1.70
N VAL A 297 -7.81 -6.09 -1.60
CA VAL A 297 -6.91 -7.20 -1.29
C VAL A 297 -5.87 -7.38 -2.41
N ALA A 298 -6.29 -7.36 -3.68
CA ALA A 298 -5.37 -7.45 -4.81
C ALA A 298 -4.33 -6.30 -4.83
N ALA A 299 -4.71 -5.08 -4.45
CA ALA A 299 -3.78 -3.96 -4.33
C ALA A 299 -2.76 -4.18 -3.20
N TYR A 300 -3.17 -4.78 -2.09
CA TYR A 300 -2.26 -5.17 -1.01
C TYR A 300 -1.25 -6.21 -1.50
N ASP A 301 -1.72 -7.23 -2.23
CA ASP A 301 -0.90 -8.31 -2.76
C ASP A 301 0.14 -7.80 -3.74
N ALA A 302 -0.29 -6.95 -4.67
CA ALA A 302 0.58 -6.30 -5.62
C ALA A 302 1.62 -5.40 -4.92
N ALA A 303 1.23 -4.66 -3.87
CA ALA A 303 2.16 -3.86 -3.08
C ALA A 303 3.23 -4.73 -2.38
N LEU A 304 2.83 -5.85 -1.77
CA LEU A 304 3.75 -6.79 -1.15
C LEU A 304 4.67 -7.46 -2.19
N ALA A 305 4.14 -7.80 -3.36
CA ALA A 305 4.91 -8.36 -4.47
C ALA A 305 5.93 -7.35 -5.01
N ALA A 306 5.57 -6.07 -5.15
CA ALA A 306 6.49 -5.01 -5.56
C ALA A 306 7.68 -4.87 -4.60
N LEU A 307 7.42 -4.91 -3.27
CA LEU A 307 8.48 -4.85 -2.26
C LEU A 307 9.35 -6.11 -2.27
N LYS A 308 8.78 -7.30 -2.44
CA LYS A 308 9.56 -8.56 -2.58
C LYS A 308 10.46 -8.54 -3.82
N ALA A 309 9.94 -8.06 -4.95
CA ALA A 309 10.73 -7.88 -6.16
C ALA A 309 11.87 -6.85 -5.94
N LEU A 310 11.59 -5.77 -5.21
CA LEU A 310 12.57 -4.75 -4.85
C LEU A 310 13.70 -5.31 -3.95
N SER A 311 13.36 -6.07 -2.92
CA SER A 311 14.32 -6.80 -2.07
C SER A 311 15.23 -7.71 -2.92
N ALA A 312 14.64 -8.50 -3.83
CA ALA A 312 15.43 -9.33 -4.74
C ALA A 312 16.40 -8.52 -5.64
N GLN A 313 16.00 -7.33 -6.10
CA GLN A 313 16.90 -6.47 -6.89
C GLN A 313 18.00 -5.81 -6.04
N HIS A 314 17.77 -5.55 -4.76
CA HIS A 314 18.86 -5.16 -3.84
C HIS A 314 19.91 -6.26 -3.72
N ALA A 315 19.48 -7.52 -3.50
CA ALA A 315 20.40 -8.65 -3.45
C ALA A 315 21.24 -8.76 -4.73
N ARG A 316 20.63 -8.53 -5.90
CA ARG A 316 21.34 -8.52 -7.20
C ARG A 316 22.31 -7.35 -7.31
N LEU A 317 21.93 -6.14 -6.90
CA LEU A 317 22.83 -4.98 -6.89
C LEU A 317 24.05 -5.23 -5.98
N GLU A 318 23.83 -5.80 -4.80
CA GLU A 318 24.86 -6.16 -3.82
C GLU A 318 25.80 -7.25 -4.35
N ALA A 319 25.25 -8.23 -5.08
CA ALA A 319 25.99 -9.26 -5.80
C ALA A 319 26.61 -8.79 -7.12
N ARG A 320 26.36 -7.53 -7.52
CA ARG A 320 26.81 -6.91 -8.80
C ARG A 320 26.27 -7.61 -10.04
N GLU A 321 25.08 -8.15 -9.94
CA GLU A 321 24.35 -8.75 -11.05
C GLU A 321 23.52 -7.70 -11.80
N PRO A 322 23.18 -7.95 -13.08
CA PRO A 322 22.27 -7.08 -13.83
C PRO A 322 20.91 -6.95 -13.14
N LEU A 323 20.35 -5.74 -13.10
CA LEU A 323 19.04 -5.49 -12.51
C LEU A 323 17.90 -5.81 -13.49
N ASP A 324 16.78 -6.27 -12.95
CA ASP A 324 15.48 -6.35 -13.63
C ASP A 324 14.44 -5.54 -12.84
N LEU A 325 14.19 -4.32 -13.32
CA LEU A 325 13.27 -3.39 -12.68
C LEU A 325 11.84 -3.47 -13.24
N ALA A 326 11.62 -4.23 -14.32
CA ALA A 326 10.34 -4.27 -15.01
C ALA A 326 9.24 -4.83 -14.09
N THR A 327 9.57 -5.85 -13.30
CA THR A 327 8.66 -6.47 -12.34
C THR A 327 8.20 -5.49 -11.25
N ILE A 328 9.14 -4.75 -10.64
CA ILE A 328 8.82 -3.74 -9.60
C ILE A 328 7.87 -2.67 -10.15
N LEU A 329 8.20 -2.14 -11.33
CA LEU A 329 7.41 -1.08 -11.98
C LEU A 329 6.06 -1.59 -12.51
N GLY A 330 5.98 -2.87 -12.88
CA GLY A 330 4.72 -3.54 -13.25
C GLY A 330 3.77 -3.59 -12.06
N GLU A 331 4.24 -4.13 -10.92
CA GLU A 331 3.43 -4.25 -9.71
C GLU A 331 3.03 -2.89 -9.13
N ALA A 332 3.95 -1.93 -9.08
CA ALA A 332 3.62 -0.58 -8.60
C ALA A 332 2.57 0.12 -9.48
N ARG A 333 2.58 -0.11 -10.80
CA ARG A 333 1.53 0.37 -11.71
C ARG A 333 0.21 -0.35 -11.46
N ASN A 334 0.24 -1.65 -11.22
CA ASN A 334 -0.94 -2.43 -10.88
C ASN A 334 -1.63 -1.89 -9.62
N VAL A 335 -0.87 -1.62 -8.55
CA VAL A 335 -1.39 -0.97 -7.33
C VAL A 335 -2.07 0.37 -7.66
N LYS A 336 -1.40 1.23 -8.44
CA LYS A 336 -1.96 2.54 -8.83
C LYS A 336 -3.23 2.40 -9.67
N ALA A 337 -3.28 1.46 -10.61
CA ALA A 337 -4.45 1.21 -11.44
C ALA A 337 -5.64 0.75 -10.60
N ILE A 338 -5.42 -0.18 -9.67
CA ILE A 338 -6.47 -0.65 -8.76
C ILE A 338 -6.98 0.49 -7.87
N LEU A 339 -6.08 1.33 -7.33
CA LEU A 339 -6.47 2.48 -6.52
C LEU A 339 -7.26 3.54 -7.30
N ALA A 340 -6.95 3.75 -8.58
CA ALA A 340 -7.70 4.67 -9.44
C ALA A 340 -9.14 4.17 -9.67
N ASP A 341 -9.29 2.89 -10.03
CA ASP A 341 -10.59 2.23 -10.18
C ASP A 341 -11.44 2.31 -8.90
N LEU A 342 -10.81 2.07 -7.74
CA LEU A 342 -11.45 2.23 -6.43
C LEU A 342 -11.89 3.66 -6.10
N GLN A 343 -11.27 4.67 -6.71
CA GLN A 343 -11.63 6.08 -6.53
C GLN A 343 -12.65 6.57 -7.57
N GLY A 344 -13.07 5.73 -8.51
CA GLY A 344 -13.98 6.11 -9.58
C GLY A 344 -13.37 7.12 -10.56
N LYS A 345 -12.05 7.04 -10.77
CA LYS A 345 -11.29 7.84 -11.75
C LYS A 345 -10.77 6.94 -12.86
#